data_AF-A0A5C3M366-F1
#
_entry.id   AF-A0A5C3M366-F1
#
_cell.length_a   1.000
_cell.length_b   1.000
_cell.length_c   1.000
_cell.angle_alpha   90.00
_cell.angle_beta   90.00
_cell.angle_gamma   90.00
#
_symmetry.space_group_name_H-M   'P 1'
#
loop_
_entity.id
_entity.type
_entity.pdbx_description
1 polymer ?
#
loop_
_entity_poly.entity_id
_entity_poly.type
_entity_poly.pdbx_seq_one_letter_code
_entity_poly.pdbx_strand_id
1 'polypeptide(L)' 'MAGKKPIKPTDAARIQSTQAKAGADTGKSSFPARAQAGAANNVNKGTVEKPVPGVKTAKGSKK' A
#
# COMPACT_ATOMS: atom_id res chain seq x y z
N MET A 1 8.55 -20.76 -14.35
CA MET A 1 7.45 -19.80 -14.14
C MET A 1 7.84 -18.84 -13.03
N ALA A 2 8.20 -17.59 -13.32
CA ALA A 2 8.52 -16.61 -12.28
C ALA A 2 7.27 -16.38 -11.41
N GLY A 3 7.29 -16.87 -10.17
CA GLY A 3 6.16 -16.78 -9.25
C GLY A 3 5.76 -15.32 -9.02
N LYS A 4 4.47 -15.02 -9.19
CA LYS A 4 3.91 -13.69 -8.91
C LYS A 4 4.25 -13.33 -7.47
N LYS A 5 5.09 -12.31 -7.28
CA LYS A 5 5.46 -11.84 -5.94
C LYS A 5 4.29 -10.99 -5.41
N PRO A 6 3.60 -11.43 -4.35
CA PRO A 6 2.51 -10.64 -3.78
C PRO A 6 3.08 -9.31 -3.27
N ILE A 7 2.36 -8.21 -3.54
CA ILE A 7 2.77 -6.89 -3.08
C ILE A 7 2.78 -6.85 -1.56
N LYS A 8 3.91 -6.40 -1.00
CA LYS A 8 4.10 -6.26 0.44
C LYS A 8 3.68 -4.86 0.90
N PRO A 9 3.34 -4.69 2.19
CA PRO A 9 3.03 -3.37 2.74
C PRO A 9 4.17 -2.35 2.56
N THR A 10 5.42 -2.80 2.63
CA THR A 10 6.61 -1.96 2.41
C THR A 10 6.74 -1.49 0.96
N ASP A 11 6.34 -2.30 -0.02
CA ASP A 11 6.23 -1.88 -1.42
C ASP A 11 5.15 -0.82 -1.60
N ALA A 12 3.97 -1.03 -1.01
CA ALA A 12 2.89 -0.05 -1.05
C ALA A 12 3.31 1.30 -0.43
N ALA A 13 4.05 1.28 0.68
CA ALA A 13 4.59 2.48 1.32
C ALA A 13 5.61 3.21 0.43
N ARG A 14 6.51 2.47 -0.24
CA ARG A 14 7.46 3.05 -1.21
C ARG A 14 6.74 3.70 -2.40
N ILE A 15 5.70 3.04 -2.93
CA ILE A 15 4.88 3.57 -4.03
C ILE A 15 4.17 4.85 -3.60
N GLN A 16 3.55 4.86 -2.42
CA GLN A 16 2.87 6.05 -1.91
C GLN A 16 3.87 7.21 -1.71
N SER A 17 5.03 6.95 -1.11
CA SER A 17 6.08 7.96 -0.88
C SER A 17 6.57 8.55 -2.20
N THR A 18 6.80 7.71 -3.21
CA THR A 18 7.25 8.15 -4.54
C THR A 18 6.20 9.02 -5.23
N GLN A 19 4.93 8.61 -5.21
CA GLN A 19 3.85 9.37 -5.84
C GLN A 19 3.56 10.68 -5.10
N ALA A 20 3.62 10.68 -3.77
CA ALA A 20 3.50 11.90 -2.98
C ALA A 20 4.63 12.88 -3.27
N LYS A 21 5.87 12.40 -3.40
CA LYS A 21 7.03 13.24 -3.76
C LYS A 21 6.95 13.77 -5.19
N ALA A 22 6.38 13.00 -6.10
CA ALA A 22 6.13 13.42 -7.48
C ALA A 22 4.92 14.38 -7.62
N GLY A 23 4.20 14.68 -6.55
CA GLY A 23 2.98 15.50 -6.60
C GLY A 23 1.80 14.80 -7.31
N ALA A 24 1.88 13.49 -7.50
CA ALA A 24 0.83 12.70 -8.17
C ALA A 24 -0.34 12.40 -7.22
N ASP A 25 -1.51 12.09 -7.79
CA ASP A 25 -2.67 11.75 -6.97
C ASP A 25 -2.44 10.46 -6.17
N THR A 26 -2.72 10.55 -4.88
CA THR A 26 -2.66 9.46 -3.89
C THR A 26 -4.05 9.16 -3.34
N GLY A 27 -5.10 9.62 -4.03
CA GLY A 27 -6.50 9.40 -3.67
C GLY A 27 -6.97 7.97 -3.92
N LYS A 28 -8.24 7.71 -3.54
CA LYS A 28 -8.86 6.37 -3.54
C LYS A 28 -8.94 5.68 -4.91
N SER A 29 -8.86 6.44 -6.00
CA SER A 29 -8.88 5.89 -7.36
C SER A 29 -7.49 5.70 -7.97
N SER A 30 -6.45 6.13 -7.26
CA SER A 30 -5.09 6.16 -7.79
C SER A 30 -4.30 4.89 -7.50
N PHE A 31 -3.22 4.72 -8.27
CA PHE A 31 -2.35 3.54 -8.20
C PHE A 31 -1.85 3.23 -6.77
N PRO A 32 -1.40 4.20 -5.94
CA PRO A 32 -1.02 3.95 -4.55
C PRO A 32 -2.13 3.31 -3.71
N ALA A 33 -3.37 3.76 -3.88
CA ALA A 33 -4.51 3.20 -3.16
C ALA A 33 -4.79 1.75 -3.58
N ARG A 34 -4.62 1.43 -4.86
CA ARG A 34 -4.72 0.05 -5.37
C ARG A 34 -3.58 -0.83 -4.83
N ALA A 35 -2.36 -0.30 -4.77
CA ALA A 35 -1.21 -1.00 -4.20
C ALA A 35 -1.41 -1.31 -2.71
N GLN A 36 -1.94 -0.35 -1.94
CA GLN A 36 -2.29 -0.54 -0.54
C GLN A 36 -3.40 -1.58 -0.35
N ALA A 37 -4.47 -1.52 -1.16
CA ALA A 37 -5.54 -2.51 -1.11
C ALA A 37 -5.02 -3.92 -1.45
N GLY A 38 -4.14 -4.03 -2.46
CA GLY A 38 -3.49 -5.30 -2.80
C GLY A 38 -2.65 -5.85 -1.65
N ALA A 39 -1.86 -5.01 -1.00
CA ALA A 39 -1.05 -5.42 0.15
C ALA A 39 -1.93 -5.87 1.32
N ALA A 40 -2.98 -5.11 1.65
CA ALA A 40 -3.92 -5.47 2.70
C ALA A 40 -4.62 -6.81 2.43
N ASN A 41 -5.06 -7.05 1.18
CA ASN A 41 -5.65 -8.32 0.79
C ASN A 41 -4.66 -9.48 0.89
N ASN A 42 -3.41 -9.27 0.51
CA ASN A 42 -2.37 -10.29 0.61
C ASN A 42 -2.04 -10.63 2.07
N VAL A 43 -2.02 -9.62 2.95
CA VAL A 43 -1.87 -9.78 4.40
C VAL A 43 -3.04 -10.58 4.97
N ASN A 44 -4.27 -10.23 4.60
CA ASN A 44 -5.48 -10.92 5.06
C ASN A 44 -5.53 -12.38 4.57
N LYS A 45 -4.99 -12.66 3.39
CA LYS A 45 -4.85 -14.02 2.83
C LYS A 45 -3.65 -14.79 3.40
N GLY A 46 -2.84 -14.20 4.27
CA GLY A 46 -1.64 -14.82 4.82
C GLY A 46 -0.50 -15.03 3.81
N THR A 47 -0.58 -14.41 2.63
CA THR A 47 0.43 -14.54 1.55
C THR A 47 1.63 -13.62 1.76
N VAL A 48 1.49 -12.58 2.58
CA VAL A 48 2.57 -11.71 3.04
C VAL A 48 2.37 -11.44 4.53
N GLU A 49 3.47 -11.31 5.26
CA GLU A 49 3.44 -11.05 6.70
C GLU A 49 2.78 -9.70 7.01
N LYS A 50 2.07 -9.64 8.15
CA LYS A 50 1.46 -8.42 8.65
C LYS A 50 2.55 -7.37 8.85
N PRO A 51 2.39 -6.14 8.31
CA PRO A 51 3.27 -5.06 8.70
C PRO A 51 3.02 -4.78 10.18
N VAL A 52 4.11 -4.67 10.95
CA VAL A 52 4.07 -4.27 12.35
C VAL A 52 3.21 -3.00 12.54
N PRO A 53 2.33 -2.96 13.56
CA PRO A 53 1.42 -1.86 13.78
C PRO A 53 2.21 -0.63 14.24
N GLY A 54 2.39 0.34 13.34
CA GLY A 54 3.15 1.56 13.64
C GLY A 54 3.24 2.56 12.50
N VAL A 55 3.13 2.13 11.25
CA VAL A 55 3.07 3.03 10.10
C VAL A 55 1.62 3.45 9.88
N LYS A 56 1.25 4.57 10.52
CA LYS A 56 0.00 5.31 10.27
C LYS A 56 -0.12 5.56 8.77
N THR A 57 -1.01 4.83 8.09
CA THR A 57 -1.52 5.24 6.79
C THR A 57 -2.31 6.53 7.03
N ALA A 58 -1.63 7.66 6.91
CA ALA A 58 -2.24 8.97 6.93
C ALA A 58 -3.14 9.12 5.70
N LYS A 59 -4.45 8.90 5.85
CA LYS A 59 -5.51 9.68 5.17
C LYS A 59 -6.89 9.33 5.75
N GLY A 60 -7.29 10.09 6.76
CA GLY A 60 -8.60 9.96 7.40
C GLY A 60 -8.97 11.17 8.24
N SER A 61 -8.49 12.36 7.89
CA SER A 61 -9.02 13.61 8.45
C SER A 61 -10.30 13.95 7.71
N LYS A 62 -11.43 13.42 8.19
CA LYS A 62 -12.73 14.03 7.94
C LYS A 62 -13.24 14.50 9.31
N LYS A 63 -13.04 15.79 9.57
CA LYS A 63 -13.74 16.52 10.63
C LYS A 63 -15.16 16.79 10.16
#